data_AF-A0A6I3C8P2-F1
#
_entry.id   AF-A0A6I3C8P2-F1
#
_cell.length_a   1.000
_cell.length_b   1.000
_cell.length_c   1.000
_cell.angle_alpha   90.00
_cell.angle_beta   90.00
_cell.angle_gamma   90.00
#
_symmetry.space_group_name_H-M   'P 1'
#
loop_
_entity.id
_entity.type
_entity.pdbx_description
1 polymer ?
#
loop_
_entity_poly.entity_id
_entity_poly.type
_entity_poly.pdbx_seq_one_letter_code
_entity_poly.pdbx_strand_id
1 'polypeptide(L)'
;MTETATPVSVATTRRVAFVAHCLVNQNAKVQEFARSPGVVPGVVERLRKHSYRIQQLPCPEMAFAGVNRWWQGRELYDKANYRRHCQVLANNMA
;
A
#
# COMPACT_ATOMS: atom_id res chain seq x y z
N MET A 1 -13.85 14.57 -29.24
CA MET A 1 -14.18 13.27 -28.62
C MET A 1 -14.20 13.47 -27.11
N THR A 2 -15.32 13.94 -26.57
CA THR A 2 -15.51 14.16 -25.13
C THR A 2 -16.10 12.89 -24.54
N GLU A 3 -15.24 12.08 -23.93
CA GLU A 3 -15.64 10.88 -23.19
C GLU A 3 -16.39 11.33 -21.93
N THR A 4 -17.71 11.23 -21.97
CA THR A 4 -18.58 11.49 -20.82
C THR A 4 -18.44 10.29 -19.89
N ALA A 5 -17.70 10.46 -18.79
CA ALA A 5 -17.57 9.44 -17.76
C ALA A 5 -18.93 9.24 -17.07
N THR A 6 -19.67 8.21 -17.48
CA THR A 6 -20.89 7.76 -16.82
C THR A 6 -20.57 7.39 -15.37
N PRO A 7 -21.32 7.87 -14.36
CA PRO A 7 -21.08 7.52 -12.96
C PRO A 7 -21.34 6.01 -12.77
N VAL A 8 -20.26 5.26 -12.49
CA VAL A 8 -20.34 3.84 -12.14
C VAL A 8 -20.99 3.71 -10.76
N SER A 9 -22.22 3.20 -10.70
CA SER A 9 -22.86 2.84 -9.43
C SER A 9 -22.22 1.56 -8.89
N VAL A 10 -21.41 1.70 -7.83
CA VAL A 10 -20.70 0.57 -7.22
C VAL A 10 -21.64 -0.14 -6.24
N ALA A 11 -22.04 -1.37 -6.59
CA ALA A 11 -22.79 -2.25 -5.71
C ALA A 11 -22.09 -2.42 -4.34
N THR A 12 -22.84 -2.19 -3.26
CA THR A 12 -22.30 -2.03 -1.90
C THR A 12 -22.12 -3.36 -1.17
N THR A 13 -21.17 -4.18 -1.59
CA THR A 13 -20.62 -5.22 -0.70
C THR A 13 -19.61 -4.59 0.24
N ARG A 14 -19.85 -4.65 1.57
CA ARG A 14 -19.06 -4.01 2.64
C ARG A 14 -17.64 -4.61 2.85
N ARG A 15 -17.01 -5.18 1.82
CA ARG A 15 -15.70 -5.82 1.94
C ARG A 15 -14.62 -4.80 1.62
N VAL A 16 -13.77 -4.50 2.60
CA VAL A 16 -12.60 -3.62 2.44
C VAL A 16 -11.35 -4.48 2.51
N ALA A 17 -10.44 -4.27 1.56
CA ALA A 17 -9.12 -4.88 1.57
C ALA A 17 -8.08 -3.79 1.87
N PHE A 18 -7.42 -3.88 3.01
CA PHE A 18 -6.27 -3.06 3.33
C PHE A 18 -5.04 -3.65 2.65
N VAL A 19 -4.38 -2.86 1.80
CA VAL A 19 -3.28 -3.33 0.95
C VAL A 19 -2.02 -2.55 1.30
N ALA A 20 -0.93 -3.28 1.54
CA ALA A 20 0.38 -2.69 1.75
C ALA A 20 0.80 -1.89 0.51
N HIS A 21 1.34 -0.68 0.70
CA HIS A 21 1.77 0.20 -0.40
C HIS A 21 2.59 -0.54 -1.46
N CYS A 22 3.54 -1.39 -1.04
CA CYS A 22 4.41 -2.10 -1.97
C CYS A 22 3.65 -3.00 -2.97
N LEU A 23 2.48 -3.53 -2.63
CA LEU A 23 1.68 -4.36 -3.55
C LEU A 23 1.10 -3.57 -4.73
N VAL A 24 0.92 -2.26 -4.57
CA VAL A 24 0.39 -1.37 -5.61
C VAL A 24 1.44 -0.39 -6.16
N ASN A 25 2.60 -0.31 -5.52
CA ASN A 25 3.74 0.46 -5.99
C ASN A 25 5.04 -0.15 -5.45
N GLN A 26 5.70 -0.98 -6.25
CA GLN A 26 6.97 -1.62 -5.90
C GLN A 26 8.12 -0.63 -5.71
N ASN A 27 8.00 0.63 -6.15
CA ASN A 27 8.98 1.68 -5.78
C ASN A 27 8.97 1.98 -4.26
N ALA A 28 7.92 1.57 -3.53
CA ALA A 28 7.90 1.62 -2.08
C ALA A 28 8.64 0.43 -1.42
N LYS A 29 9.01 -0.60 -2.19
CA LYS A 29 9.82 -1.74 -1.72
C LYS A 29 11.30 -1.37 -1.79
N VAL A 30 12.11 -2.05 -0.99
CA VAL A 30 13.57 -2.03 -1.15
C VAL A 30 13.94 -2.57 -2.54
N GLN A 31 14.84 -1.88 -3.23
CA GLN A 31 15.10 -2.04 -4.67
C GLN A 31 15.45 -3.48 -5.03
N GLU A 32 16.24 -4.15 -4.20
CA GLU A 32 16.73 -5.52 -4.41
C GLU A 32 15.62 -6.57 -4.31
N PHE A 33 14.47 -6.22 -3.74
CA PHE A 33 13.33 -7.13 -3.59
C PHE A 33 12.10 -6.69 -4.38
N ALA A 34 12.20 -5.65 -5.21
CA ALA A 34 11.15 -5.27 -6.13
C ALA A 34 10.99 -6.35 -7.20
N ARG A 35 9.77 -6.90 -7.35
CA ARG A 35 9.47 -7.99 -8.31
C ARG A 35 8.70 -7.53 -9.54
N SER A 36 8.26 -6.28 -9.56
CA SER A 36 7.60 -5.67 -10.71
C SER A 36 7.95 -4.17 -10.76
N PRO A 37 7.81 -3.50 -11.91
CA PRO A 37 8.12 -2.07 -12.04
C PRO A 37 7.09 -1.14 -11.35
N GLY A 38 6.03 -1.68 -10.74
CA GLY A 38 4.93 -0.87 -10.21
C GLY A 38 3.95 -1.71 -9.39
N VAL A 39 2.74 -1.94 -9.89
CA VAL A 39 1.77 -2.80 -9.20
C VAL A 39 2.23 -4.26 -9.27
N VAL A 40 2.04 -5.03 -8.19
CA VAL A 40 2.26 -6.48 -8.22
C VAL A 40 1.15 -7.12 -9.08
N PRO A 41 1.50 -7.87 -10.14
CA PRO A 41 0.51 -8.41 -11.06
C PRO A 41 -0.56 -9.26 -10.36
N GLY A 42 -1.83 -9.03 -10.70
CA GLY A 42 -2.95 -9.85 -10.26
C GLY A 42 -3.54 -9.50 -8.88
N VAL A 43 -2.87 -8.66 -8.08
CA VAL A 43 -3.39 -8.27 -6.75
C VAL A 43 -4.65 -7.42 -6.90
N VAL A 44 -4.57 -6.34 -7.68
CA VAL A 44 -5.68 -5.40 -7.85
C VAL A 44 -6.83 -6.07 -8.61
N GLU A 45 -6.53 -6.86 -9.63
CA GLU A 45 -7.51 -7.58 -10.45
C GLU A 45 -8.31 -8.56 -9.58
N ARG A 46 -7.63 -9.30 -8.71
CA ARG A 46 -8.29 -10.27 -7.81
C ARG A 46 -9.20 -9.58 -6.79
N LEU A 47 -8.75 -8.48 -6.20
CA LEU A 47 -9.55 -7.70 -5.25
C LEU A 47 -10.79 -7.10 -5.92
N ARG A 48 -10.62 -6.54 -7.13
CA ARG A 48 -11.73 -6.02 -7.94
C ARG A 48 -12.72 -7.12 -8.33
N LYS A 49 -12.23 -8.29 -8.78
CA LYS A 49 -13.06 -9.45 -9.15
C LYS A 49 -13.94 -9.93 -7.98
N HIS A 50 -13.54 -9.70 -6.74
CA HIS A 50 -14.29 -10.11 -5.55
C HIS A 50 -15.01 -8.93 -4.86
N SER A 51 -15.16 -7.81 -5.58
CA SER A 51 -15.90 -6.62 -5.13
C SER A 51 -15.37 -6.04 -3.81
N TYR A 52 -14.06 -6.08 -3.61
CA TYR A 52 -13.41 -5.39 -2.49
C TYR A 52 -13.22 -3.91 -2.81
N ARG A 53 -13.49 -3.05 -1.83
CA ARG A 53 -12.95 -1.69 -1.79
C ARG A 53 -11.51 -1.75 -1.32
N ILE A 54 -10.60 -1.22 -2.12
CA ILE A 54 -9.17 -1.27 -1.82
C ILE A 54 -8.80 -0.02 -1.04
N GLN A 55 -8.30 -0.19 0.17
CA GLN A 55 -7.70 0.88 0.97
C GLN A 55 -6.20 0.67 1.02
N GLN A 56 -5.44 1.58 0.41
CA GLN A 56 -3.99 1.54 0.49
C GLN A 56 -3.52 2.01 1.86
N LEU A 57 -2.60 1.28 2.48
CA LEU A 57 -1.87 1.69 3.67
C LEU A 57 -0.51 2.30 3.25
N PRO A 58 -0.02 3.37 3.90
CA PRO A 58 1.33 3.89 3.67
C PRO A 58 2.36 2.84 4.07
N CYS A 59 3.54 2.88 3.44
CA CYS A 59 4.66 2.00 3.80
C CYS A 59 5.41 2.62 4.97
N PRO A 60 5.38 2.02 6.17
CA PRO A 60 6.06 2.59 7.33
C PRO A 60 7.58 2.58 7.15
N GLU A 61 8.14 1.59 6.46
CA GLU A 61 9.58 1.54 6.19
C GLU A 61 10.03 2.67 5.25
N MET A 62 9.28 2.94 4.19
CA MET A 62 9.59 4.00 3.24
C MET A 62 9.38 5.39 3.85
N ALA A 63 8.31 5.58 4.62
CA ALA A 63 8.03 6.85 5.27
C ALA A 63 9.05 7.17 6.38
N PHE A 64 9.65 6.15 7.00
CA PHE A 64 10.65 6.32 8.05
C PHE A 64 12.09 6.45 7.52
N ALA A 65 12.50 5.53 6.64
CA ALA A 65 13.89 5.40 6.20
C ALA A 65 14.14 5.86 4.76
N GLY A 66 13.08 6.26 4.04
CA GLY A 66 13.16 6.76 2.67
C GLY A 66 13.12 5.67 1.60
N VAL A 67 13.16 6.12 0.34
CA VAL A 67 13.10 5.26 -0.85
C VAL A 67 14.39 4.49 -1.07
N ASN A 68 15.56 5.11 -0.84
CA ASN A 68 16.89 4.51 -1.04
C ASN A 68 17.39 3.70 0.17
N ARG A 69 16.48 3.21 1.01
CA ARG A 69 16.85 2.39 2.18
C ARG A 69 17.29 1.00 1.73
N TRP A 70 18.18 0.39 2.50
CA TRP A 70 18.50 -1.03 2.37
C TRP A 70 17.50 -1.88 3.18
N TRP A 71 17.55 -3.20 2.99
CA TRP A 71 16.72 -4.13 3.74
C TRP A 71 17.04 -4.11 5.23
N GLN A 72 16.01 -4.17 6.07
CA GLN A 72 16.18 -4.18 7.52
C GLN A 72 15.24 -5.22 8.12
N GLY A 73 15.78 -6.00 9.05
CA GLY A 73 15.02 -6.98 9.83
C GLY A 73 14.20 -6.31 10.95
N ARG A 74 13.44 -7.13 11.67
CA ARG A 74 12.62 -6.68 12.80
C ARG A 74 13.47 -6.01 13.86
N GLU A 75 14.65 -6.54 14.13
CA GLU A 75 15.59 -6.10 15.17
C GLU A 75 16.08 -4.66 14.94
N LEU A 76 16.21 -4.27 13.67
CA LEU A 76 16.63 -2.90 13.30
C LEU A 76 15.49 -1.90 13.41
N TYR A 77 14.25 -2.34 13.16
CA TYR A 77 13.03 -1.54 13.26
C TYR A 77 12.39 -1.57 14.66
N ASP A 78 12.78 -2.48 15.55
CA ASP A 78 12.26 -2.56 16.90
C ASP A 78 12.87 -1.47 17.81
N LYS A 79 12.61 -0.21 17.45
CA LYS A 79 13.10 0.98 18.13
C LYS A 79 11.92 1.89 18.47
N ALA A 80 12.03 2.59 19.60
CA ALA A 80 10.97 3.46 20.10
C ALA A 80 10.54 4.53 19.08
N ASN A 81 11.48 5.09 18.33
CA ASN A 81 11.21 6.10 17.30
C ASN A 81 10.42 5.52 16.10
N TYR A 82 10.78 4.32 15.62
CA TYR A 82 10.05 3.65 14.54
C TYR A 82 8.64 3.25 14.99
N ARG A 83 8.49 2.70 16.19
CA ARG A 83 7.19 2.39 16.78
C ARG A 83 6.31 3.63 16.89
N ARG A 84 6.86 4.75 17.36
CA ARG A 84 6.15 6.04 17.43
C ARG A 84 5.74 6.54 16.04
N HIS A 85 6.63 6.43 15.05
CA HIS A 85 6.33 6.77 13.67
C HIS A 85 5.16 5.95 13.11
N CYS A 86 5.17 4.63 13.32
CA CYS A 86 4.08 3.74 12.91
C CYS A 86 2.75 4.09 13.59
N GLN A 87 2.76 4.48 14.88
CA GLN A 87 1.55 4.93 15.58
C GLN A 87 0.99 6.22 14.99
N VAL A 88 1.84 7.20 14.66
CA VAL A 88 1.40 8.44 14.01
C VAL A 88 0.81 8.14 12.64
N LEU A 89 1.47 7.32 11.82
CA LEU A 89 0.95 6.91 10.52
C LEU A 89 -0.41 6.22 10.62
N ALA A 90 -0.58 5.32 11.60
CA ALA A 90 -1.84 4.61 11.80
C ALA A 90 -2.96 5.56 12.24
N ASN A 91 -2.69 6.49 13.15
CA ASN A 91 -3.67 7.47 13.60
C ASN A 91 -4.13 8.43 12.49
N ASN A 92 -3.27 8.71 11.51
CA ASN A 92 -3.59 9.57 10.38
C ASN A 92 -4.43 8.88 9.27
N MET A 93 -4.72 7.58 9.42
CA MET A 93 -5.56 6.82 8.47
C MET A 93 -6.99 6.60 8.94
N ALA A 94 -7.32 7.02 10.17
CA ALA A 94 -8.65 6.88 10.76
C ALA A 94 -9.61 7.98 10.29
#